data_AF-A0A385N921-F1
#
_entry.id   AF-A0A385N921-F1
#
_cell.length_a   1.000
_cell.length_b   1.000
_cell.length_c   1.000
_cell.angle_alpha   90.00
_cell.angle_beta   90.00
_cell.angle_gamma   90.00
#
_symmetry.space_group_name_H-M   'P 1'
#
loop_
_entity.id
_entity.type
_entity.pdbx_description
1 polymer ?
#
loop_
_entity_poly.entity_id
_entity_poly.type
_entity_poly.pdbx_seq_one_letter_code
_entity_poly.pdbx_strand_id
1 'polypeptide(L)'
;MKKLLMVSTTCITLLSLTACSKMPKACVESWEKMEKLAEQMGLPEEQLKEQKKKFEEDVKAMNTEEATRMCNTQNSLLGLVR
;
A
#
# COMPACT_ATOMS: atom_id res chain seq x y z
N MET A 1 -20.22 -38.43 31.81
CA MET A 1 -19.09 -39.17 31.21
C MET A 1 -18.16 -38.17 30.53
N LYS A 2 -16.99 -37.89 31.11
CA LYS A 2 -15.94 -37.05 30.51
C LYS A 2 -15.14 -37.92 29.52
N LYS A 3 -15.12 -37.59 28.23
CA LYS A 3 -14.14 -38.13 27.28
C LYS A 3 -13.75 -37.07 26.25
N LEU A 4 -12.48 -36.67 26.37
CA LEU A 4 -11.56 -36.14 25.37
C LEU A 4 -12.13 -35.29 24.21
N LEU A 5 -11.93 -33.98 24.30
CA LEU A 5 -11.78 -33.14 23.11
C LEU A 5 -10.34 -33.31 22.60
N MET A 6 -10.20 -34.11 21.54
CA MET A 6 -8.95 -34.22 20.80
C MET A 6 -8.67 -32.93 20.03
N VAL A 7 -7.45 -32.47 20.23
CA VAL A 7 -6.72 -31.49 19.44
C VAL A 7 -6.87 -31.77 17.94
N SER A 8 -7.32 -30.78 17.17
CA SER A 8 -6.85 -30.58 15.80
C SER A 8 -6.55 -29.10 15.62
N THR A 9 -5.35 -28.69 16.06
CA THR A 9 -4.71 -27.45 15.66
C THR A 9 -4.48 -27.54 14.16
N THR A 10 -5.46 -27.15 13.36
CA THR A 10 -5.28 -26.95 11.93
C THR A 10 -4.40 -25.71 11.80
N CYS A 11 -3.09 -25.94 11.67
CA CYS A 11 -2.11 -24.93 11.34
C CYS A 11 -2.59 -24.16 10.11
N ILE A 12 -3.05 -22.94 10.33
CA ILE A 12 -3.20 -21.93 9.27
C ILE A 12 -1.78 -21.62 8.83
N THR A 13 -1.25 -22.41 7.89
CA THR A 13 -0.11 -22.00 7.09
C THR A 13 -0.60 -20.90 6.17
N LEU A 14 -0.72 -19.69 6.70
CA LEU A 14 -0.58 -18.47 5.91
C LEU A 14 0.82 -18.56 5.32
N LEU A 15 0.88 -19.15 4.12
CA LEU A 15 1.99 -19.01 3.20
C LEU A 15 2.09 -17.50 2.93
N SER A 16 2.76 -16.79 3.83
CA SER A 16 3.33 -15.49 3.54
C SER A 16 4.40 -15.74 2.49
N LEU A 17 3.95 -15.82 1.23
CA LEU A 17 4.79 -15.50 0.09
C LEU A 17 5.32 -14.11 0.41
N THR A 18 6.56 -14.05 0.87
CA THR A 18 7.39 -12.85 0.82
C THR A 18 7.65 -12.57 -0.65
N ALA A 19 6.60 -12.16 -1.36
CA ALA A 19 6.73 -11.53 -2.64
C ALA A 19 7.67 -10.36 -2.41
N CYS A 20 8.84 -10.39 -3.03
CA CYS A 20 9.68 -9.22 -3.19
C CYS A 20 8.83 -8.20 -3.97
N SER A 21 8.04 -7.43 -3.24
CA SER A 21 6.97 -6.58 -3.78
C SER A 21 7.63 -5.36 -4.39
N LYS A 22 7.97 -5.47 -5.68
CA LYS A 22 8.17 -4.29 -6.51
C LYS A 22 6.88 -3.46 -6.41
N MET A 23 7.02 -2.20 -6.04
CA MET A 23 5.92 -1.24 -5.96
C MET A 23 5.07 -1.34 -7.24
N PRO A 24 3.73 -1.47 -7.14
CA PRO A 24 2.88 -1.46 -8.32
C PRO A 24 3.09 -0.18 -9.12
N LYS A 25 3.14 -0.28 -10.46
CA LYS A 25 3.36 0.88 -11.36
C LYS A 25 2.36 2.01 -11.10
N ALA A 26 1.10 1.66 -10.83
CA ALA A 26 0.05 2.60 -10.49
C ALA A 26 0.39 3.44 -9.24
N CYS A 27 1.05 2.86 -8.24
CA CYS A 27 1.45 3.56 -7.01
C CYS A 27 2.62 4.50 -7.23
N VAL A 28 3.58 4.12 -8.09
CA VAL A 28 4.66 5.03 -8.52
C VAL A 28 4.07 6.24 -9.23
N GLU A 29 3.19 6.01 -10.21
CA GLU A 29 2.53 7.10 -10.94
C GLU A 29 1.65 7.98 -10.05
N SER A 30 0.96 7.38 -9.07
CA SER A 30 0.14 8.13 -8.10
C SER A 30 1.01 9.04 -7.24
N TRP A 31 2.12 8.52 -6.71
CA TRP A 31 3.06 9.31 -5.92
C TRP A 31 3.64 10.48 -6.72
N GLU A 32 4.11 10.25 -7.95
CA GLU A 32 4.67 11.32 -8.80
C GLU A 32 3.67 12.46 -9.04
N LYS A 33 2.38 12.16 -9.19
CA LYS A 33 1.33 13.19 -9.31
C LYS A 33 1.10 13.94 -8.01
N MET A 34 1.07 13.23 -6.88
CA MET A 34 0.94 13.86 -5.56
C MET A 34 2.13 14.76 -5.24
N GLU A 35 3.35 14.32 -5.54
CA GLU A 35 4.60 15.07 -5.34
C GLU A 35 4.58 16.37 -6.14
N LYS A 36 4.25 16.30 -7.44
CA LYS A 36 4.10 17.50 -8.29
C LYS A 36 3.03 18.47 -7.78
N LEU A 37 1.87 17.94 -7.34
CA LEU A 37 0.80 18.78 -6.81
C LEU A 37 1.25 19.47 -5.51
N ALA A 38 1.92 18.75 -4.62
CA ALA A 38 2.43 19.29 -3.37
C ALA A 38 3.51 20.36 -3.59
N GLU A 39 4.42 20.15 -4.54
CA GLU A 39 5.40 21.16 -4.97
C GLU A 39 4.70 22.42 -5.49
N GLN A 40 3.66 22.27 -6.33
CA GLN A 40 2.86 23.41 -6.81
C GLN A 40 2.15 24.15 -5.69
N MET A 41 1.77 23.46 -4.61
CA MET A 41 1.18 24.05 -3.40
C MET A 41 2.21 24.64 -2.44
N GLY A 42 3.51 24.55 -2.76
CA GLY A 42 4.60 25.07 -1.92
C GLY A 42 4.88 24.26 -0.66
N LEU A 43 4.58 22.95 -0.67
CA LEU A 43 4.94 22.08 0.46
C LEU A 43 6.46 21.89 0.55
N PRO A 44 7.05 21.92 1.76
CA PRO A 44 8.47 21.67 1.94
C PRO A 44 8.88 20.24 1.55
N GLU A 45 10.04 20.10 0.89
CA GLU A 45 10.59 18.79 0.50
C GLU A 45 10.77 17.82 1.67
N GLU A 46 11.13 18.33 2.86
CA GLU A 46 11.27 17.53 4.09
C GLU A 46 9.97 16.77 4.41
N GLN A 47 8.83 17.47 4.32
CA GLN A 47 7.52 16.89 4.57
C GLN A 47 7.14 15.88 3.47
N LEU A 48 7.50 16.16 2.21
CA LEU A 48 7.27 15.23 1.10
C LEU A 48 8.03 13.93 1.27
N LYS A 49 9.27 13.97 1.75
CA LYS A 49 10.07 12.77 2.03
C LYS A 49 9.44 11.91 3.13
N GLU A 50 8.95 12.53 4.20
CA GLU A 50 8.28 11.79 5.28
C GLU A 50 6.98 11.14 4.78
N GLN A 51 6.16 11.88 4.03
CA GLN A 51 4.94 11.34 3.43
C GLN A 51 5.23 10.24 2.40
N LYS A 52 6.30 10.35 1.62
CA LYS A 52 6.74 9.31 0.68
C LYS A 52 7.05 8.03 1.41
N LYS A 53 7.85 8.11 2.46
CA LYS A 53 8.22 6.96 3.27
C LYS A 53 6.99 6.27 3.84
N LYS A 54 6.05 7.05 4.40
CA LYS A 54 4.79 6.52 4.92
C LYS A 54 3.95 5.85 3.83
N PHE A 55 3.82 6.48 2.66
CA PHE A 55 3.11 5.91 1.52
C PHE A 55 3.73 4.58 1.09
N GLU A 56 5.06 4.49 1.01
CA GLU A 56 5.74 3.25 0.65
C GLU A 56 5.53 2.15 1.70
N GLU A 57 5.57 2.48 2.99
CA GLU A 57 5.29 1.54 4.08
C GLU A 57 3.85 1.03 4.04
N ASP A 58 2.89 1.94 3.84
CA ASP A 58 1.47 1.61 3.74
C ASP A 58 1.20 0.71 2.53
N VAL A 59 1.82 0.99 1.36
CA VAL A 59 1.70 0.15 0.16
C VAL A 59 2.38 -1.22 0.34
N LYS A 60 3.54 -1.28 1.00
CA LYS A 60 4.24 -2.55 1.29
C LYS A 60 3.45 -3.44 2.25
N ALA A 61 2.63 -2.85 3.12
CA ALA A 61 1.75 -3.57 4.04
C ALA A 61 0.48 -4.13 3.34
N MET A 62 0.13 -3.60 2.16
CA MET A 62 -1.01 -4.07 1.36
C MET A 62 -0.61 -5.26 0.47
N ASN A 63 -1.61 -6.06 0.08
CA ASN A 63 -1.42 -6.99 -1.03
C ASN A 63 -1.38 -6.22 -2.37
N THR A 64 -0.75 -6.81 -3.39
CA THR A 64 -0.53 -6.15 -4.69
C THR A 64 -1.81 -5.67 -5.36
N GLU A 65 -2.90 -6.45 -5.28
CA GLU A 65 -4.18 -6.11 -5.91
C GLU A 65 -4.83 -4.90 -5.24
N GLU A 66 -4.89 -4.92 -3.91
CA GLU A 66 -5.42 -3.83 -3.08
C GLU A 66 -4.63 -2.53 -3.30
N ALA A 67 -3.30 -2.61 -3.23
CA ALA A 67 -2.42 -1.48 -3.51
C ALA A 67 -2.66 -0.93 -4.92
N THR A 68 -2.74 -1.80 -5.93
CA THR A 68 -2.99 -1.40 -7.32
C THR A 68 -4.33 -0.69 -7.46
N ARG A 69 -5.40 -1.22 -6.86
CA ARG A 69 -6.74 -0.62 -6.89
C ARG A 69 -6.78 0.74 -6.21
N MET A 70 -6.18 0.85 -5.03
CA MET A 70 -6.09 2.12 -4.29
C MET A 70 -5.37 3.17 -5.13
N CYS A 71 -4.18 2.86 -5.64
CA CYS A 71 -3.37 3.79 -6.42
C CYS A 71 -4.01 4.16 -7.76
N ASN A 72 -4.74 3.25 -8.42
CA ASN A 72 -5.55 3.60 -9.60
C ASN A 72 -6.68 4.56 -9.28
N THR A 73 -7.31 4.41 -8.11
CA THR A 73 -8.34 5.33 -7.64
C THR A 73 -7.76 6.72 -7.38
N GLN A 74 -6.63 6.79 -6.65
CA GLN A 74 -5.91 8.05 -6.43
C GLN A 74 -5.50 8.73 -7.74
N ASN A 75 -4.94 7.96 -8.68
CA ASN A 75 -4.57 8.45 -10.01
C ASN A 75 -5.74 9.07 -10.77
N SER A 76 -6.91 8.45 -10.68
CA SER A 76 -8.13 8.93 -11.34
C SER A 76 -8.59 10.24 -10.72
N LEU A 77 -8.58 10.35 -9.39
CA LEU A 77 -8.96 11.56 -8.67
C LEU A 77 -7.99 12.72 -8.95
N LEU A 78 -6.68 12.46 -8.88
CA LEU A 78 -5.64 13.45 -9.17
C LEU A 78 -5.69 13.91 -10.63
N GLY A 79 -6.14 13.07 -11.56
CA GLY A 79 -6.38 13.47 -12.95
C GLY A 79 -7.55 14.44 -13.14
N LEU A 80 -8.44 14.55 -12.15
CA LEU A 80 -9.55 15.52 -12.16
C LEU A 80 -9.15 16.86 -11.52
N VAL A 81 -8.10 16.88 -10.70
CA VAL A 81 -7.53 18.10 -10.13
C VAL A 81 -6.69 18.75 -11.23
N ARG A 82 -7.23 19.83 -11.81
CA ARG A 82 -6.65 20.59 -12.92
C ARG A 82 -6.35 22.01 -12.48
#